data_AF-A0A6B3EYI5-F1
#
_entry.id   AF-A0A6B3EYI5-F1
#
_cell.length_a   1.000
_cell.length_b   1.000
_cell.length_c   1.000
_cell.angle_alpha   90.00
_cell.angle_beta   90.00
_cell.angle_gamma   90.00
#
_symmetry.space_group_name_H-M   'P 1'
#
loop_
_entity.id
_entity.type
_entity.pdbx_description
1 polymer ?
#
loop_
_entity_poly.entity_id
_entity_poly.type
_entity_poly.pdbx_seq_one_letter_code
_entity_poly.pdbx_strand_id
1 'polypeptide(L)'
;EQLRIMLSEASSKNFTQKVKSLSALNGGTDGLELSTALQSGIDALDKAGENVLNPRLQDWYVDLNKQKIGVGAIGEMMAGRMTPAEAIKKCQDFADAAAKDDSIPHYKHR
;
A
#
# COMPACT_ATOMS: atom_id res chain seq x y z
N GLU A 1 14.05 -19.13 -12.55
CA GLU A 1 13.21 -19.66 -13.64
C GLU A 1 11.69 -19.66 -13.37
N GLN A 2 11.13 -20.33 -12.36
CA GLN A 2 9.66 -20.39 -12.18
C GLN A 2 8.98 -19.02 -12.04
N LEU A 3 9.51 -18.11 -11.23
CA LEU A 3 8.95 -16.75 -11.08
C LEU A 3 8.96 -15.94 -12.39
N ARG A 4 9.97 -16.15 -13.23
CA ARG A 4 10.06 -15.48 -14.54
C ARG A 4 8.93 -15.95 -15.47
N ILE A 5 8.60 -17.24 -15.43
CA ILE A 5 7.48 -17.80 -16.20
C ILE A 5 6.15 -17.25 -15.64
N MET A 6 5.96 -17.28 -14.32
CA MET A 6 4.74 -16.80 -13.68
C MET A 6 4.45 -15.32 -13.98
N LEU A 7 5.49 -14.50 -14.09
CA LEU A 7 5.39 -13.06 -14.40
C LEU A 7 5.54 -12.75 -15.90
N SER A 8 5.53 -13.77 -16.77
CA SER A 8 5.47 -13.54 -18.22
C SER A 8 4.13 -12.91 -18.60
N GLU A 9 4.08 -12.18 -19.72
CA GLU A 9 2.85 -11.54 -20.20
C GLU A 9 1.69 -12.55 -20.34
N ALA A 10 1.98 -13.72 -20.94
CA ALA A 10 0.99 -14.77 -21.13
C ALA A 10 0.44 -15.30 -19.79
N SER A 11 1.32 -15.56 -18.81
CA SER A 11 0.91 -16.04 -17.50
C SER A 11 0.17 -14.97 -16.69
N SER A 12 0.61 -13.71 -16.74
CA SER A 12 -0.05 -12.57 -16.08
C SER A 12 -1.45 -12.31 -16.63
N LYS A 13 -1.63 -12.36 -17.96
CA LYS A 13 -2.94 -12.22 -18.60
C LYS A 13 -3.87 -13.37 -18.23
N ASN A 14 -3.36 -14.61 -18.27
CA ASN A 14 -4.12 -15.79 -17.86
C ASN A 14 -4.57 -15.72 -16.40
N PHE A 15 -3.65 -15.35 -15.49
CA PHE A 15 -3.93 -15.16 -14.06
C PHE A 15 -5.04 -14.13 -13.86
N THR A 16 -4.93 -12.97 -14.51
CA THR A 16 -5.94 -11.90 -14.40
C THR A 16 -7.32 -12.37 -14.84
N GLN A 17 -7.40 -13.09 -15.97
CA GLN A 17 -8.67 -13.60 -16.50
C GLN A 17 -9.29 -14.68 -15.62
N LYS A 18 -8.49 -15.59 -15.06
CA LYS A 18 -8.96 -16.76 -14.30
C LYS A 18 -9.22 -16.46 -12.83
N VAL A 19 -8.34 -15.69 -12.19
CA VAL A 19 -8.39 -15.38 -10.76
C VAL A 19 -9.16 -14.09 -10.47
N LYS A 20 -9.39 -13.25 -11.49
CA LYS A 20 -10.03 -11.94 -11.35
C LYS A 20 -9.28 -11.03 -10.37
N SER A 21 -7.94 -11.03 -10.47
CA SER A 21 -7.04 -10.19 -9.68
C SER A 21 -5.98 -9.56 -10.58
N LEU A 22 -5.52 -8.35 -10.26
CA LEU A 22 -4.49 -7.67 -11.03
C LEU A 22 -3.12 -8.33 -10.82
N SER A 23 -2.37 -8.51 -11.91
CA SER A 23 -0.98 -8.96 -11.85
C SER A 23 -0.03 -7.82 -11.47
N ALA A 24 1.17 -8.15 -10.99
CA ALA A 24 2.22 -7.17 -10.73
C ALA A 24 2.99 -6.72 -11.99
N LEU A 25 2.68 -7.29 -13.17
CA LEU A 25 3.31 -6.92 -14.44
C LEU A 25 2.62 -5.69 -15.02
N ASN A 26 3.39 -4.62 -15.27
CA ASN A 26 2.91 -3.47 -16.04
C ASN A 26 2.47 -3.91 -17.45
N GLY A 27 1.28 -3.50 -17.87
CA GLY A 27 0.67 -3.97 -19.12
C GLY A 27 0.11 -5.41 -19.06
N GLY A 28 0.12 -6.05 -17.88
CA GLY A 28 -0.45 -7.39 -17.66
C GLY A 28 -1.97 -7.47 -17.88
N THR A 29 -2.62 -6.32 -18.09
CA THR A 29 -4.04 -6.18 -18.41
C THR A 29 -4.31 -5.75 -19.86
N ASP A 30 -3.27 -5.48 -20.66
CA ASP A 30 -3.43 -4.89 -21.98
C ASP A 30 -4.19 -5.82 -22.93
N GLY A 31 -5.23 -5.28 -23.57
CA GLY A 31 -6.09 -6.02 -24.49
C GLY A 31 -7.03 -7.03 -23.80
N LEU A 32 -7.16 -6.99 -22.47
CA LEU A 32 -8.15 -7.78 -21.75
C LEU A 32 -9.45 -6.98 -21.55
N GLU A 33 -10.60 -7.64 -21.74
CA GLU A 33 -11.85 -7.14 -21.17
C GLU A 33 -11.86 -7.41 -19.67
N LEU A 34 -11.75 -6.34 -18.88
CA LEU A 34 -11.77 -6.39 -17.42
C LEU A 34 -13.20 -6.27 -16.89
N SER A 35 -13.45 -6.88 -15.73
CA SER A 35 -14.67 -6.58 -14.98
C SER A 35 -14.63 -5.16 -14.45
N THR A 36 -15.80 -4.60 -14.14
CA THR A 36 -15.92 -3.25 -13.53
C THR A 36 -15.09 -3.10 -12.25
N ALA A 37 -14.99 -4.17 -11.45
CA ALA A 37 -14.20 -4.19 -10.23
C ALA A 37 -12.68 -4.14 -10.47
N LEU A 38 -12.17 -4.72 -11.56
CA LEU A 38 -10.75 -4.65 -11.90
C LEU A 38 -10.41 -3.34 -12.59
N GLN A 39 -11.30 -2.86 -13.46
CA GLN A 39 -11.14 -1.58 -14.14
C GLN A 39 -11.07 -0.43 -13.14
N SER A 40 -11.90 -0.44 -12.09
CA SER A 40 -11.85 0.62 -11.07
C SER A 40 -10.51 0.71 -10.34
N GLY A 41 -9.81 -0.42 -10.16
CA GLY A 41 -8.46 -0.45 -9.60
C GLY A 41 -7.41 0.16 -10.53
N ILE A 42 -7.49 -0.13 -11.83
CA ILE A 42 -6.63 0.49 -12.85
C ILE A 42 -6.89 1.99 -12.95
N ASP A 43 -8.16 2.40 -13.04
CA ASP A 43 -8.55 3.81 -13.11
C ASP A 43 -8.07 4.61 -11.89
N ALA A 44 -8.09 4.00 -10.70
CA ALA A 44 -7.59 4.63 -9.48
C ALA A 44 -6.07 4.82 -9.52
N LEU A 45 -5.32 3.85 -10.05
CA LEU A 45 -3.88 3.92 -10.21
C LEU A 45 -3.48 4.97 -11.28
N ASP A 46 -4.18 4.98 -12.41
CA ASP A 46 -3.96 5.96 -13.48
C ASP A 46 -4.22 7.40 -12.99
N LYS A 47 -5.28 7.59 -12.20
CA LYS A 47 -5.57 8.89 -11.57
C LYS A 47 -4.56 9.28 -10.50
N ALA A 48 -4.00 8.32 -9.78
CA ALA A 48 -2.96 8.60 -8.79
C ALA A 48 -1.67 9.11 -9.46
N GLY A 49 -1.33 8.58 -10.63
CA GLY A 49 -0.13 8.96 -11.38
C GLY A 49 1.13 8.74 -10.55
N GLU A 50 1.90 9.81 -10.30
CA GLU A 50 3.10 9.76 -9.46
C GLU A 50 2.78 9.79 -7.95
N ASN A 51 1.53 10.06 -7.55
CA ASN A 51 1.12 10.16 -6.14
C ASN A 51 0.86 8.78 -5.50
N VAL A 52 1.73 7.81 -5.80
CA VAL A 52 1.65 6.45 -5.25
C VAL A 52 2.72 6.29 -4.19
N LEU A 53 2.28 6.11 -2.93
CA LEU A 53 3.17 5.82 -1.82
C LEU A 53 2.99 4.36 -1.40
N ASN A 54 4.09 3.60 -1.37
CA ASN A 54 4.11 2.25 -0.81
C ASN A 54 5.13 2.18 0.35
N PRO A 55 4.81 2.80 1.51
CA PRO A 55 5.75 2.86 2.61
C PRO A 55 5.78 1.50 3.31
N ARG A 56 6.97 0.91 3.45
CA ARG A 56 7.16 -0.42 4.07
C ARG A 56 7.00 -0.40 5.60
N LEU A 57 6.11 0.43 6.16
CA LEU A 57 5.92 0.62 7.60
C LEU A 57 5.58 -0.69 8.32
N GLN A 58 4.76 -1.54 7.70
CA GLN A 58 4.36 -2.83 8.27
C GLN A 58 5.52 -3.82 8.44
N ASP A 59 6.61 -3.65 7.68
CA ASP A 59 7.77 -4.54 7.70
C ASP A 59 8.94 -3.89 8.46
N TRP A 60 9.16 -2.59 8.24
CA TRP A 60 10.33 -1.84 8.73
C TRP A 60 10.05 -1.16 10.07
N TYR A 61 8.82 -0.72 10.33
CA TYR A 61 8.47 0.08 11.49
C TYR A 61 7.20 -0.46 12.15
N VAL A 62 7.25 -1.74 12.56
CA VAL A 62 6.08 -2.50 13.03
C VAL A 62 5.37 -1.82 14.20
N ASP A 63 6.11 -1.30 15.18
CA ASP A 63 5.54 -0.61 16.35
C ASP A 63 4.84 0.69 15.94
N LEU A 64 5.50 1.52 15.13
CA LEU A 64 4.93 2.75 14.57
C LEU A 64 3.62 2.45 13.81
N ASN A 65 3.62 1.44 12.95
CA ASN A 65 2.44 1.08 12.15
C ASN A 65 1.29 0.55 13.01
N LYS A 66 1.54 -0.48 13.83
CA LYS A 66 0.48 -1.20 14.54
C LYS A 66 0.03 -0.48 15.80
N GLN A 67 0.97 -0.13 16.68
CA GLN A 67 0.64 0.39 18.01
C GLN A 67 0.37 1.89 17.98
N LYS A 68 1.22 2.67 17.30
CA LYS A 68 1.11 4.13 17.30
C LYS A 68 0.04 4.63 16.34
N ILE A 69 0.22 4.41 15.03
CA ILE A 69 -0.72 4.87 13.99
C ILE A 69 -2.02 4.08 14.07
N GLY A 70 -1.95 2.75 14.05
CA GLY A 70 -3.11 1.85 14.02
C GLY A 70 -4.01 2.00 15.25
N VAL A 71 -3.48 1.74 16.45
CA VAL A 71 -4.28 1.82 17.69
C VAL A 71 -4.33 3.25 18.23
N GLY A 72 -3.18 3.87 18.46
CA GLY A 72 -3.06 5.15 19.19
C GLY A 72 -3.59 6.39 18.46
N ALA A 73 -3.85 6.33 17.16
CA ALA A 73 -4.44 7.42 16.38
C ALA A 73 -5.72 6.97 15.68
N ILE A 74 -5.65 6.03 14.74
CA ILE A 74 -6.81 5.61 13.94
C ILE A 74 -7.87 4.93 14.82
N GLY A 75 -7.46 4.02 15.71
CA GLY A 75 -8.37 3.34 16.65
C GLY A 75 -9.08 4.32 17.59
N GLU A 76 -8.36 5.31 18.12
CA GLU A 76 -8.93 6.37 18.96
C GLU A 76 -9.92 7.26 18.21
N MET A 77 -9.59 7.63 16.97
CA MET A 77 -10.48 8.39 16.09
C MET A 77 -11.76 7.62 15.76
N MET A 78 -11.63 6.35 15.38
CA MET A 78 -12.79 5.49 15.08
C MET A 78 -13.68 5.25 16.29
N ALA A 79 -13.10 5.29 17.49
CA ALA A 79 -13.86 5.21 18.74
C ALA A 79 -14.49 6.55 19.16
N GLY A 80 -14.38 7.60 18.34
CA GLY A 80 -14.98 8.93 18.60
C GLY A 80 -14.24 9.76 19.65
N ARG A 81 -13.03 9.35 20.07
CA ARG A 81 -12.23 10.05 21.07
C ARG A 81 -11.31 11.12 20.48
N MET A 82 -11.28 11.23 19.16
CA MET A 82 -10.40 12.13 18.43
C MET A 82 -11.03 12.52 17.09
N THR A 83 -10.88 13.77 16.69
CA THR A 83 -11.30 14.24 15.36
C THR A 83 -10.34 13.76 14.26
N PRO A 84 -10.76 13.73 12.98
CA PRO A 84 -9.86 13.40 11.88
C PRO A 84 -8.62 14.31 11.80
N ALA A 85 -8.79 15.62 12.06
CA ALA A 85 -7.67 16.57 12.03
C ALA A 85 -6.64 16.28 13.13
N GLU A 86 -7.11 15.96 14.34
CA GLU A 86 -6.24 15.57 15.45
C GLU A 86 -5.55 14.24 15.19
N ALA A 87 -6.24 13.28 14.58
CA ALA A 87 -5.68 11.98 14.22
C ALA A 87 -4.54 12.11 13.20
N ILE A 88 -4.74 12.91 12.16
CA ILE A 88 -3.70 13.18 11.16
C ILE A 88 -2.48 13.84 11.81
N LYS A 89 -2.70 14.86 12.65
CA LYS A 89 -1.62 15.52 13.38
C LYS A 89 -0.84 14.53 14.26
N LYS A 90 -1.55 13.67 15.00
CA LYS A 90 -0.93 12.67 15.86
C LYS A 90 -0.15 11.60 15.09
N CYS A 91 -0.65 11.17 13.93
CA CYS A 91 0.09 10.29 13.03
C CYS A 91 1.40 10.95 12.56
N GLN A 92 1.38 12.24 12.20
CA GLN A 92 2.58 12.97 11.83
C GLN A 92 3.57 13.07 13.00
N ASP A 93 3.09 13.42 14.20
CA ASP A 93 3.93 13.51 15.39
C ASP A 93 4.62 12.18 15.71
N PHE A 94 3.91 11.05 15.56
CA PHE A 94 4.50 9.71 15.72
C PHE A 94 5.54 9.38 14.65
N ALA A 95 5.28 9.73 13.39
CA ALA A 95 6.23 9.53 12.30
C ALA A 95 7.50 10.37 12.51
N ASP A 96 7.35 11.64 12.89
CA ASP A 96 8.46 12.55 13.18
C ASP A 96 9.29 12.09 14.37
N ALA A 97 8.65 11.57 15.42
CA ALA A 97 9.35 11.01 16.57
C ALA A 97 10.18 9.79 16.16
N ALA A 98 9.59 8.86 15.40
CA ALA A 98 10.31 7.67 14.91
C ALA A 98 11.47 8.03 13.95
N ALA A 99 11.31 9.07 13.14
CA ALA A 99 12.36 9.55 12.25
C ALA A 99 13.55 10.15 13.00
N LYS A 100 13.34 10.67 14.22
CA LYS A 100 14.38 11.28 15.08
C LYS A 100 14.96 10.31 16.11
N ASP A 101 14.38 9.11 16.25
CA ASP A 101 14.79 8.13 17.24
C ASP A 101 15.92 7.25 16.68
N ASP A 102 17.15 7.54 17.09
CA ASP A 102 18.35 6.81 16.69
C ASP A 102 18.40 5.35 17.20
N SER A 103 17.50 4.96 18.12
CA SER A 103 17.40 3.56 18.57
C SER A 103 16.62 2.68 17.58
N ILE A 104 15.87 3.29 16.67
CA ILE A 104 15.11 2.59 15.63
C ILE A 104 16.03 2.41 14.40
N PRO A 105 16.16 1.18 13.86
CA PRO A 105 16.87 0.99 12.60
C PRO A 105 16.20 1.76 11.46
N HIS A 106 16.91 2.72 10.84
CA HIS A 106 16.41 3.43 9.66
C HIS A 106 16.73 2.68 8.38
N TYR A 107 15.68 2.11 7.78
CA TYR A 107 15.78 1.33 6.55
C TYR A 107 15.82 2.23 5.31
N LYS A 108 16.56 1.81 4.28
CA LYS A 108 16.58 2.44 2.97
C LYS A 108 16.10 1.46 1.91
N HIS A 109 15.24 1.93 1.01
CA HIS A 109 14.95 1.19 -0.23
C HIS A 109 16.26 0.98 -0.98
N ARG A 110 16.50 -0.26 -1.41
CA ARG A 110 17.61 -0.61 -2.31
C ARG A 110 17.11 -0.63 -3.74
#